data_AF-T1BPG7-F1
#
_entry.id   AF-T1BPG7-F1
#
_cell.length_a   1.000
_cell.length_b   1.000
_cell.length_c   1.000
_cell.angle_alpha   90.00
_cell.angle_beta   90.00
_cell.angle_gamma   90.00
#
_symmetry.space_group_name_H-M   'P 1'
#
loop_
_entity.id
_entity.type
_entity.pdbx_description
1 polymer ?
#
loop_
_entity_poly.entity_id
_entity_poly.type
_entity_poly.pdbx_seq_one_letter_code
_entity_poly.pdbx_strand_id
1 'polypeptide(L)' 'EFSAAYLLTRKLAIGAEWRKKPNNLTVARESNWYDAFVAYTFNKNISLTLAYAELGNIVIKNDQHGPYASVQIGF' A
#
# COMPACT_ATOMS: atom_id res chain seq x y z
N GLU A 1 2.60 1.73 14.41
CA GLU A 1 2.13 1.28 13.09
C GLU A 1 1.04 0.25 13.27
N PHE A 2 -0.02 0.32 12.48
CA PHE A 2 -1.16 -0.59 12.52
C PHE A 2 -1.39 -1.09 11.09
N SER A 3 -1.41 -2.40 10.88
CA SER A 3 -1.74 -2.99 9.59
C SER A 3 -2.84 -4.03 9.76
N ALA A 4 -3.78 -4.02 8.84
CA ALA A 4 -4.88 -4.96 8.81
C ALA A 4 -5.07 -5.47 7.38
N ALA A 5 -5.24 -6.79 7.25
CA ALA A 5 -5.54 -7.44 5.98
C ALA A 5 -6.67 -8.44 6.19
N TYR A 6 -7.54 -8.54 5.18
CA TYR A 6 -8.68 -9.42 5.16
C TYR A 6 -8.73 -10.22 3.86
N LEU A 7 -8.87 -11.54 4.00
CA LEU A 7 -9.07 -12.45 2.88
C LEU A 7 -10.56 -12.55 2.59
N LEU A 8 -11.02 -11.85 1.54
CA LEU A 8 -12.39 -11.95 1.05
C LEU A 8 -12.67 -13.34 0.46
N THR A 9 -11.67 -13.93 -0.20
CA THR A 9 -11.71 -15.30 -0.70
C THR A 9 -10.30 -15.89 -0.72
N ARG A 10 -10.17 -17.20 -0.93
CA ARG A 10 -8.87 -17.90 -1.11
C ARG A 10 -8.01 -17.31 -2.23
N LYS A 11 -8.61 -16.49 -3.11
CA LYS A 11 -7.96 -15.83 -4.23
C LYS A 11 -7.86 -14.32 -4.10
N LEU A 12 -8.48 -13.68 -3.11
CA LEU A 12 -8.54 -12.21 -3.01
C LEU A 12 -8.30 -11.79 -1.57
N ALA A 13 -7.24 -11.03 -1.37
CA ALA A 13 -6.93 -10.36 -0.12
C ALA A 13 -6.95 -8.85 -0.34
N ILE A 14 -7.49 -8.11 0.62
CA ILE A 14 -7.42 -6.65 0.69
C ILE A 14 -6.81 -6.27 2.03
N GLY A 15 -6.08 -5.18 2.09
CA GLY A 15 -5.49 -4.71 3.32
C GLY A 15 -5.15 -3.24 3.28
N ALA A 16 -4.92 -2.69 4.45
CA ALA A 16 -4.40 -1.34 4.60
C ALA A 16 -3.43 -1.30 5.79
N GLU A 17 -2.40 -0.49 5.64
CA GLU A 17 -1.43 -0.17 6.66
C GLU A 17 -1.55 1.32 6.98
N TRP A 18 -1.76 1.60 8.25
CA TRP A 18 -1.72 2.93 8.83
C TRP A 18 -0.52 3.05 9.74
N ARG A 19 0.47 3.82 9.29
CA ARG A 19 1.64 4.13 10.12
C ARG A 19 1.53 5.57 10.60
N LYS A 20 1.34 5.72 11.91
CA LYS A 20 1.37 7.03 12.57
C LYS A 20 2.83 7.48 12.71
N LYS A 21 3.28 8.46 11.92
CA LYS A 21 4.56 9.16 12.21
C LYS A 21 4.42 9.89 13.56
N PRO A 22 5.40 9.80 14.48
CA PRO A 22 5.43 10.63 15.67
C PRO A 22 5.76 12.08 15.25
N ASN A 23 4.85 13.00 15.56
CA ASN A 23 4.96 14.43 15.29
C ASN A 23 6.29 15.00 15.82
N ASN A 24 7.10 15.61 14.93
CA ASN A 24 8.26 16.40 15.35
C ASN A 24 8.44 17.73 14.59
N LEU A 25 7.59 18.08 13.61
CA LEU A 25 7.71 19.36 12.89
C LEU A 25 6.39 20.14 12.81
N THR A 26 6.35 21.25 13.54
CA THR A 26 5.31 22.30 13.65
C THR A 26 5.02 23.09 12.36
N VAL A 27 5.37 22.60 11.16
CA VAL A 27 5.35 23.44 9.94
C VAL A 27 4.64 22.81 8.74
N ALA A 28 4.40 21.50 8.72
CA ALA A 28 3.66 20.88 7.64
C ALA A 28 2.48 20.12 8.23
N ARG A 29 1.29 20.38 7.71
CA ARG A 29 0.10 19.58 7.92
C ARG A 29 0.33 18.25 7.17
N GLU A 30 1.22 17.42 7.69
CA GLU A 30 1.57 16.12 7.09
C GLU A 30 0.31 15.25 7.14
N SER A 31 -0.29 15.08 5.96
CA SER A 31 -1.41 14.17 5.74
C SER A 31 -1.02 12.79 6.28
N ASN A 32 -1.83 12.21 7.16
CA ASN A 32 -1.63 10.86 7.65
C ASN A 32 -1.38 9.95 6.43
N TRP A 33 -0.25 9.25 6.40
CA TRP A 33 0.02 8.35 5.29
C TRP A 33 -0.70 7.02 5.54
N TYR A 34 -1.53 6.64 4.56
CA TYR A 34 -2.24 5.38 4.54
C TYR A 34 -1.83 4.62 3.28
N ASP A 35 -1.43 3.37 3.46
CA ASP A 35 -1.12 2.49 2.35
C ASP A 35 -2.24 1.45 2.25
N ALA A 36 -2.86 1.30 1.08
CA ALA A 36 -3.84 0.27 0.83
C ALA A 36 -3.28 -0.74 -0.16
N PHE A 37 -3.64 -2.01 -0.05
CA PHE A 37 -3.24 -3.03 -1.01
C PHE A 37 -4.34 -4.05 -1.27
N VAL A 38 -4.33 -4.61 -2.47
CA VAL A 38 -5.18 -5.71 -2.91
C VAL A 38 -4.32 -6.74 -3.62
N ALA A 39 -4.45 -8.00 -3.23
CA ALA A 39 -3.79 -9.13 -3.88
C ALA A 39 -4.85 -10.07 -4.43
N TYR A 40 -4.72 -10.41 -5.71
CA TYR A 40 -5.60 -11.32 -6.42
C TYR A 40 -4.80 -12.45 -7.09
N THR A 41 -5.17 -13.68 -6.79
CA THR A 41 -4.56 -14.90 -7.32
C THR A 41 -5.48 -15.51 -8.36
N PHE A 42 -5.14 -15.35 -9.64
CA PHE A 42 -5.90 -15.93 -10.75
C PHE A 42 -5.88 -17.46 -10.68
N ASN A 43 -4.67 -18.02 -10.60
CA ASN A 43 -4.37 -19.45 -10.56
C ASN A 43 -3.29 -19.74 -9.52
N LYS A 44 -3.08 -21.01 -9.17
CA LYS A 44 -2.02 -21.41 -8.22
C LYS A 44 -0.61 -20.94 -8.63
N ASN A 45 -0.45 -20.61 -9.90
CA ASN A 45 0.78 -20.21 -10.56
C ASN A 45 0.84 -18.72 -10.88
N ILE A 46 -0.26 -17.95 -10.73
CA ILE A 46 -0.32 -16.54 -11.14
C ILE A 46 -1.01 -15.73 -10.04
N SER A 47 -0.28 -14.80 -9.44
CA SER A 47 -0.80 -13.81 -8.50
C SER A 47 -0.48 -12.39 -8.97
N LEU A 48 -1.38 -11.46 -8.66
CA LEU A 48 -1.29 -10.04 -8.95
C LEU A 48 -1.48 -9.31 -7.64
N THR A 49 -0.58 -8.40 -7.30
CA THR A 49 -0.72 -7.53 -6.13
C THR A 49 -0.68 -6.08 -6.60
N LEU A 50 -1.64 -5.29 -6.15
CA LEU A 50 -1.72 -3.86 -6.38
C LEU A 50 -1.68 -3.18 -5.02
N ALA A 51 -0.75 -2.26 -4.81
CA ALA A 51 -0.68 -1.43 -3.63
C ALA A 51 -0.78 0.03 -4.04
N TYR A 52 -1.48 0.82 -3.26
CA TYR A 52 -1.54 2.26 -3.38
C TYR A 52 -0.92 2.82 -2.10
N ALA A 53 0.32 3.24 -2.21
CA ALA A 53 1.04 3.85 -1.11
C ALA A 53 0.97 5.38 -1.24
N GLU A 54 0.49 6.04 -0.21
CA GLU A 54 0.52 7.51 -0.13
C GLU A 54 1.93 7.91 0.34
N LEU A 55 2.90 7.77 -0.57
CA LEU A 55 4.30 8.18 -0.38
C LEU A 55 4.36 9.71 -0.28
N GLY A 56 4.02 10.24 0.90
CA GLY A 56 4.12 11.65 1.22
C GLY A 56 5.50 12.23 0.89
N ASN A 57 5.50 13.32 0.12
CA ASN A 57 6.60 14.21 -0.27
C ASN A 57 8.04 13.64 -0.16
N ILE A 58 8.52 13.00 -1.21
CA ILE A 58 9.94 12.68 -1.39
C ILE A 58 10.63 13.94 -1.95
N VAL A 59 11.17 14.77 -1.05
CA VAL A 59 12.25 15.80 -1.06
C VAL A 59 12.62 16.57 -2.36
N ILE A 60 12.24 16.14 -3.56
CA ILE A 60 12.66 16.68 -4.86
C ILE A 60 11.47 16.96 -5.81
N LYS A 61 10.26 16.43 -5.54
CA LYS A 61 9.07 16.70 -6.39
C LYS A 61 7.74 16.46 -5.66
N ASN A 62 6.85 17.45 -5.70
CA ASN A 62 5.50 17.39 -5.11
C ASN A 62 4.63 16.26 -5.71
N ASP A 63 3.78 15.64 -4.88
CA ASP A 63 2.62 14.81 -5.25
C ASP A 63 2.89 13.59 -6.16
N GLN A 64 3.81 12.70 -5.77
CA GLN A 64 3.92 11.37 -6.41
C GLN A 64 3.10 10.35 -5.61
N HIS A 65 1.79 10.33 -5.85
CA HIS A 65 0.99 9.15 -5.54
C HIS A 65 1.51 8.00 -6.39
N GLY A 66 2.12 7.00 -5.76
CA GLY A 66 2.78 5.89 -6.44
C GLY A 66 1.95 4.62 -6.34
N PRO A 67 0.99 4.37 -7.27
CA PRO A 67 0.42 3.04 -7.39
C PRO A 67 1.55 2.06 -7.73
N TYR A 68 1.67 1.02 -6.93
CA TYR A 68 2.57 -0.10 -7.12
C TYR A 68 1.78 -1.31 -7.60
N ALA A 69 2.32 -2.03 -8.57
CA ALA A 69 1.74 -3.26 -9.08
C ALA A 69 2.83 -4.30 -9.24
N SER A 70 2.56 -5.53 -8.80
CA SER A 70 3.44 -6.67 -9.01
C SER A 70 2.66 -7.88 -9.52
N VAL A 71 3.27 -8.61 -10.44
CA VAL A 71 2.76 -9.89 -10.92
C VAL A 71 3.77 -10.96 -10.53
N GLN A 72 3.29 -12.03 -9.91
CA GLN A 72 4.10 -13.19 -9.57
C GLN A 72 3.62 -14.37 -10.40
N ILE A 73 4.57 -15.02 -11.07
CA ILE A 73 4.33 -16.22 -11.88
C ILE A 73 5.27 -17.30 -11.37
N GLY A 74 4.73 -18.44 -10.94
CA GLY A 74 5.49 -19.60 -10.46
C GLY A 74 5.09 -20.85 -11.23
N PHE A 75 6.07 -21.63 -11.69
CA PHE A 75 5.90 -22.85 -12.48
C PHE A 75 6.32 -24.09 -11.69
#